data_AF-A0A178WRJ2-F1
#
_entry.id   AF-A0A178WRJ2-F1
#
_cell.length_a   1.000
_cell.length_b   1.000
_cell.length_c   1.000
_cell.angle_alpha   90.00
_cell.angle_beta   90.00
_cell.angle_gamma   90.00
#
_symmetry.space_group_name_H-M   'P 1'
#
loop_
_entity.id
_entity.type
_entity.pdbx_description
1 polymer ?
#
loop_
_entity_poly.entity_id
_entity_poly.type
_entity_poly.pdbx_seq_one_letter_code
_entity_poly.pdbx_strand_id
1 'polypeptide(L)'
;MNRLMVFLDAIRDHLDSHALPPACSVEVTTWAAPVTVALDADTMPGVVAGLATWAVTLDGARVSLWRTPDGARVQLELSGRTPCGIPVRVYGGVPFDPSTFPDLPPPTDQELPVWLLREWARAGEAAA
;
A
#
# COMPACT_ATOMS: atom_id res chain seq x y z
N MET A 1 -11.99 -5.17 26.73
CA MET A 1 -10.97 -5.76 25.85
C MET A 1 -10.10 -4.66 25.28
N ASN A 2 -8.78 -4.77 25.36
CA ASN A 2 -7.87 -3.71 24.89
C ASN A 2 -7.79 -3.77 23.36
N ARG A 3 -8.39 -2.79 22.66
CA ARG A 3 -8.45 -2.76 21.18
C ARG A 3 -7.08 -2.79 20.52
N LEU A 4 -6.08 -2.17 21.15
CA LEU A 4 -4.71 -2.16 20.64
C LEU A 4 -4.12 -3.57 20.56
N MET A 5 -4.34 -4.39 21.59
CA MET A 5 -3.88 -5.78 21.59
C MET A 5 -4.55 -6.59 20.48
N VAL A 6 -5.86 -6.40 20.28
CA VAL A 6 -6.60 -7.06 19.18
C VAL A 6 -6.01 -6.72 17.81
N PHE A 7 -5.65 -5.45 17.58
CA PHE A 7 -5.07 -5.03 16.30
C PHE A 7 -3.63 -5.54 16.11
N LEU A 8 -2.84 -5.58 17.19
CA LEU A 8 -1.49 -6.15 17.17
C LEU A 8 -1.51 -7.66 16.89
N ASP A 9 -2.41 -8.39 17.54
CA ASP A 9 -2.58 -9.83 17.30
C ASP A 9 -3.03 -10.06 15.84
N ALA A 10 -4.00 -9.29 15.35
CA ALA A 10 -4.49 -9.41 13.99
C ALA A 10 -3.41 -9.14 12.92
N ILE A 11 -2.59 -8.08 13.08
CA ILE A 11 -1.53 -7.81 12.11
C ILE A 11 -0.41 -8.84 12.21
N ARG A 12 -0.08 -9.32 13.43
CA ARG A 12 0.89 -10.39 13.62
C ARG A 12 0.44 -11.66 12.92
N ASP A 13 -0.79 -12.12 13.17
CA ASP A 13 -1.33 -13.33 12.55
C ASP A 13 -1.38 -13.21 11.02
N HIS A 14 -1.70 -12.01 10.50
CA HIS A 14 -1.71 -11.74 9.06
C HIS A 14 -0.31 -11.82 8.45
N LEU A 15 0.70 -11.25 9.11
CA LEU A 15 2.10 -11.31 8.68
C LEU A 15 2.65 -12.74 8.76
N ASP A 16 2.25 -13.54 9.76
CA ASP A 16 2.66 -14.94 9.91
C ASP A 16 1.97 -15.86 8.88
N SER A 17 0.77 -15.50 8.42
CA SER A 17 -0.03 -16.32 7.49
C SER A 17 0.30 -16.11 6.01
N HIS A 18 0.99 -15.01 5.67
CA HIS A 18 1.21 -14.61 4.29
C HIS A 18 2.68 -14.24 4.03
N ALA A 19 3.23 -14.70 2.90
CA ALA A 19 4.54 -14.25 2.41
C ALA A 19 4.43 -12.83 1.83
N LEU A 20 4.45 -11.84 2.73
CA LEU A 20 4.34 -10.43 2.38
C LEU A 20 5.74 -9.81 2.16
N PRO A 21 5.85 -8.78 1.30
CA PRO A 21 7.09 -8.05 1.10
C PRO A 21 7.56 -7.40 2.42
N PRO A 22 8.87 -7.14 2.59
CA PRO A 22 9.38 -6.45 3.76
C PRO A 22 8.72 -5.08 3.97
N ALA A 23 8.47 -4.75 5.24
CA ALA A 23 7.97 -3.46 5.66
C ALA A 23 9.07 -2.73 6.44
N CYS A 24 9.26 -1.43 6.16
CA CYS A 24 10.18 -0.60 6.91
C CYS A 24 9.53 -0.05 8.19
N SER A 25 8.20 -0.01 8.25
CA SER A 25 7.43 0.41 9.43
C SER A 25 6.06 -0.26 9.47
N VAL A 26 5.60 -0.60 10.67
CA VAL A 26 4.23 -1.00 10.96
C VAL A 26 3.74 -0.17 12.14
N GLU A 27 2.74 0.66 11.91
CA GLU A 27 2.08 1.48 12.93
C GLU A 27 0.73 0.87 13.29
N VAL A 28 0.48 0.71 14.59
CA VAL A 28 -0.81 0.22 15.10
C VAL A 28 -1.40 1.27 16.05
N THR A 29 -2.60 1.74 15.73
CA THR A 29 -3.29 2.79 16.50
C THR A 29 -4.71 2.37 16.82
N THR A 30 -5.37 3.13 17.69
CA THR A 30 -6.77 2.88 18.07
C THR A 30 -7.79 3.73 17.30
N TRP A 31 -7.36 4.49 16.27
CA TRP A 31 -8.20 5.48 15.58
C TRP A 31 -7.94 5.51 14.06
N ALA A 32 -8.98 5.85 13.28
CA ALA A 32 -9.04 6.06 11.82
C ALA A 32 -8.44 4.98 10.90
N ALA A 33 -7.15 4.66 11.04
CA ALA A 33 -6.43 3.59 10.36
C ALA A 33 -5.71 2.74 11.43
N PRO A 34 -6.35 1.66 11.92
CA PRO A 34 -5.84 0.93 13.08
C PRO A 34 -4.54 0.20 12.79
N VAL A 35 -4.26 -0.13 11.53
CA VAL A 35 -2.99 -0.70 11.09
C VAL A 35 -2.54 0.02 9.82
N THR A 36 -1.32 0.55 9.86
CA THR A 36 -0.67 1.18 8.71
C THR A 36 0.70 0.53 8.49
N VAL A 37 1.01 0.16 7.25
CA VAL A 37 2.25 -0.51 6.87
C VAL A 37 2.96 0.30 5.79
N ALA A 38 4.22 0.62 6.01
CA ALA A 38 5.09 1.23 5.03
C ALA A 38 5.98 0.16 4.39
N LEU A 39 5.92 0.02 3.06
CA LEU A 39 6.76 -0.93 2.33
C LEU A 39 8.23 -0.52 2.41
N ASP A 40 9.12 -1.50 2.50
CA ASP A 40 10.57 -1.30 2.34
C ASP A 40 10.95 -1.30 0.86
N ALA A 41 10.38 -0.37 0.10
CA ALA A 41 10.63 -0.17 -1.31
C ALA A 41 10.42 1.29 -1.69
N ASP A 42 11.31 1.83 -2.51
CA ASP A 42 11.29 3.22 -2.99
C ASP A 42 11.27 3.34 -4.52
N THR A 43 11.27 2.21 -5.23
CA THR A 43 11.14 2.14 -6.69
C THR A 43 9.72 1.80 -7.11
N MET A 44 9.31 2.26 -8.29
CA MET A 44 7.97 1.97 -8.83
C MET A 44 7.70 0.46 -8.97
N PRO A 45 8.60 -0.36 -9.56
CA PRO A 45 8.40 -1.81 -9.61
C PRO A 45 8.26 -2.43 -8.21
N GLY A 46 9.11 -2.05 -7.26
CA GLY A 46 9.10 -2.59 -5.90
C GLY A 46 7.82 -2.24 -5.13
N VAL A 47 7.42 -0.97 -5.16
CA VAL A 47 6.19 -0.49 -4.50
C VAL A 47 4.96 -1.17 -5.10
N VAL A 48 4.85 -1.22 -6.43
CA VAL A 48 3.69 -1.81 -7.08
C VAL A 48 3.61 -3.32 -6.86
N ALA A 49 4.72 -4.05 -6.96
CA ALA A 49 4.76 -5.48 -6.68
C ALA A 49 4.38 -5.76 -5.22
N GLY A 50 4.86 -4.93 -4.29
CA GLY A 50 4.51 -5.03 -2.89
C GLY A 50 3.02 -4.80 -2.64
N LEU A 51 2.45 -3.71 -3.16
CA LEU A 51 1.02 -3.43 -3.04
C LEU A 51 0.15 -4.49 -3.73
N ALA A 52 0.57 -5.02 -4.89
CA ALA A 52 -0.15 -6.10 -5.56
C ALA A 52 -0.16 -7.39 -4.73
N THR A 53 0.94 -7.71 -4.04
CA THR A 53 1.02 -8.86 -3.13
C THR A 53 0.08 -8.69 -1.95
N TRP A 54 0.10 -7.51 -1.31
CA TRP A 54 -0.83 -7.17 -0.23
C TRP A 54 -2.29 -7.23 -0.67
N ALA A 55 -2.62 -6.72 -1.87
CA ALA A 55 -3.99 -6.68 -2.38
C ALA A 55 -4.65 -8.05 -2.54
N VAL A 56 -3.86 -9.12 -2.70
CA VAL A 56 -4.37 -10.51 -2.75
C VAL A 56 -4.78 -11.03 -1.38
N THR A 57 -4.23 -10.46 -0.30
CA THR A 57 -4.47 -10.90 1.08
C THR A 57 -5.58 -10.12 1.78
N LEU A 58 -6.04 -9.01 1.19
CA LEU A 58 -6.99 -8.09 1.81
C LEU A 58 -8.37 -8.17 1.15
N ASP A 59 -9.40 -8.18 2.00
CA ASP A 59 -10.79 -8.05 1.57
C ASP A 59 -11.12 -6.60 1.19
N GLY A 60 -11.80 -6.43 0.06
CA GLY A 60 -12.27 -5.13 -0.41
C GLY A 60 -11.13 -4.15 -0.72
N ALA A 61 -9.99 -4.66 -1.19
CA ALA A 61 -8.80 -3.88 -1.53
C ALA A 61 -9.10 -2.74 -2.52
N ARG A 62 -8.66 -1.53 -2.17
CA ARG A 62 -8.75 -0.31 -2.99
C ARG A 62 -7.40 0.36 -3.06
N VAL A 63 -7.06 0.86 -4.24
CA VAL A 63 -5.80 1.58 -4.46
C VAL A 63 -6.13 3.04 -4.62
N SER A 64 -5.33 3.89 -4.01
CA SER A 64 -5.28 5.30 -4.34
C SER A 64 -3.84 5.72 -4.57
N LEU A 65 -3.68 6.83 -5.26
CA LEU A 65 -2.41 7.53 -5.30
C LEU A 65 -2.63 9.00 -5.02
N TRP A 66 -1.60 9.65 -4.50
CA TRP A 66 -1.60 11.09 -4.33
C TRP A 66 -0.19 11.65 -4.50
N ARG A 67 -0.11 12.83 -5.10
CA ARG A 67 1.14 13.57 -5.24
C ARG A 67 1.37 14.41 -3.99
N THR A 68 2.56 14.29 -3.40
CA THR A 68 2.92 15.01 -2.18
C THR A 68 2.88 16.52 -2.39
N PRO A 69 2.72 17.34 -1.33
CA PRO A 69 2.55 18.79 -1.48
C PRO A 69 3.80 19.48 -2.04
N ASP A 70 4.98 18.90 -1.85
CA ASP A 70 6.24 19.35 -2.47
C ASP A 70 6.34 19.01 -3.97
N GLY A 71 5.40 18.21 -4.49
CA GLY A 71 5.33 17.77 -5.87
C GLY A 71 6.40 16.77 -6.31
N ALA A 72 7.30 16.36 -5.41
CA ALA A 72 8.47 15.56 -5.76
C ALA A 72 8.23 14.05 -5.71
N ARG A 73 7.21 13.61 -4.96
CA ARG A 73 6.90 12.19 -4.76
C ARG A 73 5.43 11.90 -5.07
N VAL A 74 5.20 10.64 -5.43
CA VAL A 74 3.87 10.05 -5.49
C VAL A 74 3.80 8.96 -4.45
N GLN A 75 2.79 9.02 -3.61
CA GLN A 75 2.50 7.99 -2.63
C GLN A 75 1.36 7.14 -3.16
N LEU A 76 1.61 5.84 -3.26
CA LEU A 76 0.61 4.84 -3.61
C LEU A 76 0.14 4.20 -2.31
N GLU A 77 -1.18 4.13 -2.14
CA GLU A 77 -1.81 3.55 -0.95
C GLU A 77 -2.75 2.42 -1.37
N LEU A 78 -2.76 1.36 -0.58
CA LEU A 78 -3.70 0.27 -0.65
C LEU A 78 -4.46 0.23 0.67
N SER A 79 -5.78 0.33 0.61
CA SER A 79 -6.66 0.15 1.75
C SER A 79 -7.47 -1.13 1.60
N GLY A 80 -7.62 -1.89 2.68
CA GLY A 80 -8.42 -3.11 2.70
C GLY A 80 -8.70 -3.58 4.12
N ARG A 81 -9.16 -4.83 4.27
CA ARG A 81 -9.33 -5.47 5.57
C ARG A 81 -8.62 -6.81 5.59
N THR A 82 -8.02 -7.16 6.72
CA THR A 82 -7.60 -8.54 6.99
C THR A 82 -8.81 -9.48 7.00
N PRO A 83 -8.62 -10.80 6.88
CA PRO A 83 -9.72 -11.78 6.95
C PRO A 83 -10.56 -11.71 8.24
N CYS A 84 -9.98 -11.22 9.35
CA CYS A 84 -10.69 -10.99 10.61
C CYS A 84 -11.40 -9.63 10.68
N GLY A 85 -11.41 -8.87 9.59
CA GLY A 85 -12.14 -7.61 9.43
C GLY A 85 -11.39 -6.36 9.89
N ILE A 86 -10.13 -6.46 10.31
CA ILE A 86 -9.35 -5.31 10.77
C ILE A 86 -8.89 -4.48 9.56
N PRO A 87 -9.22 -3.18 9.48
CA PRO A 87 -8.75 -2.31 8.40
C PRO A 87 -7.23 -2.17 8.40
N VAL A 88 -6.64 -2.29 7.21
CA VAL A 88 -5.21 -2.11 6.97
C VAL A 88 -5.01 -1.11 5.86
N ARG A 89 -4.06 -0.19 6.05
CA ARG A 89 -3.50 0.66 5.01
C ARG A 89 -2.07 0.24 4.75
N VAL A 90 -1.69 0.05 3.49
CA VAL A 90 -0.32 -0.23 3.06
C VAL A 90 0.09 0.85 2.10
N TYR A 91 1.30 1.39 2.21
CA TYR A 91 1.74 2.45 1.32
C TYR A 91 3.22 2.35 0.95
N GLY A 92 3.57 2.95 -0.18
CA GLY A 92 4.94 3.12 -0.65
C GLY A 92 5.06 4.43 -1.44
N GLY A 93 6.24 5.07 -1.37
CA GLY A 93 6.47 6.38 -1.97
C GLY A 93 7.55 6.34 -3.04
N VAL A 94 7.22 6.76 -4.25
CA VAL A 94 8.14 6.78 -5.41
C VAL A 94 8.43 8.23 -5.86
N PRO A 95 9.55 8.49 -6.54
CA PRO A 95 9.77 9.77 -7.21
C PRO A 95 8.67 10.05 -8.24
N PHE A 96 8.24 11.31 -8.35
CA PHE A 96 7.32 11.71 -9.41
C PHE A 96 8.04 11.67 -10.76
N ASP A 97 7.50 10.88 -11.68
CA ASP A 97 7.91 10.84 -13.08
C ASP A 97 6.71 11.23 -13.97
N PRO A 98 6.78 12.35 -14.71
CA PRO A 98 5.67 12.79 -15.56
C PRO A 98 5.37 11.84 -16.73
N SER A 99 6.30 10.96 -17.11
CA SER A 99 6.02 9.94 -18.13
C SER A 99 5.15 8.80 -17.59
N THR A 100 5.29 8.51 -16.29
CA THR A 100 4.48 7.52 -15.56
C THR A 100 3.17 8.14 -15.02
N PHE A 101 3.18 9.42 -14.64
CA PHE A 101 2.05 10.15 -14.04
C PHE A 101 1.72 11.45 -14.81
N PRO A 102 1.28 11.37 -16.09
CA PRO A 102 1.14 12.53 -16.96
C PRO A 102 0.10 13.56 -16.49
N ASP A 103 -0.92 13.14 -15.73
CA ASP A 103 -2.08 13.97 -15.36
C ASP A 103 -2.34 14.00 -13.85
N LEU A 104 -1.31 13.91 -13.01
CA LEU A 104 -1.45 13.94 -11.55
C LEU A 104 -1.11 15.33 -10.96
N PRO A 105 -2.09 16.24 -10.81
CA PRO A 105 -1.87 17.53 -10.17
C PRO A 105 -1.66 17.37 -8.66
N PRO A 106 -0.70 18.09 -8.05
CA PRO A 106 -0.58 18.15 -6.61
C PRO A 106 -1.64 19.08 -6.00
N PRO A 107 -2.26 18.77 -4.85
CA PRO A 107 -2.47 17.45 -4.23
C PRO A 107 -3.83 16.88 -4.64
N THR A 108 -3.86 15.82 -5.45
CA THR A 108 -5.09 15.11 -5.81
C THR A 108 -4.97 13.66 -5.38
N ASP A 109 -5.97 13.20 -4.61
CA ASP A 109 -6.20 11.80 -4.31
C ASP A 109 -7.01 11.18 -5.46
N GLN A 110 -6.44 10.19 -6.13
CA GLN A 110 -7.07 9.49 -7.23
C GLN A 110 -7.17 8.00 -6.92
N GLU A 111 -8.40 7.47 -6.92
CA GLU A 111 -8.63 6.03 -6.84
C GLU A 111 -8.19 5.35 -8.15
N LEU A 112 -7.53 4.21 -7.99
CA LEU A 112 -7.09 3.34 -9.07
C LEU A 112 -7.69 1.95 -8.91
N PRO A 113 -8.00 1.25 -10.01
CA PRO A 113 -8.41 -0.13 -9.93
C PRO A 113 -7.21 -1.04 -9.61
N VAL A 114 -7.41 -2.05 -8.76
CA VAL A 114 -6.35 -3.00 -8.34
C VAL A 114 -5.70 -3.73 -9.53
N TRP A 115 -6.43 -3.95 -10.63
CA TRP A 115 -5.86 -4.60 -11.81
C TRP A 115 -4.72 -3.79 -12.45
N LEU A 116 -4.73 -2.46 -12.32
CA LEU A 116 -3.68 -1.59 -12.84
C LEU A 116 -2.35 -1.78 -12.10
N LEU A 117 -2.38 -2.04 -10.77
CA LEU A 117 -1.17 -2.42 -10.03
C LEU A 117 -0.56 -3.70 -10.60
N ARG A 118 -1.37 -4.70 -10.95
CA ARG A 118 -0.87 -5.96 -11.50
C ARG A 118 -0.21 -5.77 -12.86
N GLU A 119 -0.74 -4.85 -13.68
CA GLU A 119 -0.16 -4.52 -14.97
C GLU A 119 1.20 -3.82 -14.80
N TRP A 120 1.29 -2.83 -13.92
CA TRP A 120 2.54 -2.15 -13.59
C TRP A 120 3.59 -3.09 -12.99
N ALA A 121 3.19 -4.05 -12.14
CA ALA A 121 4.10 -5.05 -11.58
C ALA A 121 4.76 -5.89 -12.69
N ARG A 122 3.95 -6.39 -13.64
CA ARG A 122 4.43 -7.18 -14.78
C ARG A 122 5.34 -6.40 -15.72
N ALA A 123 5.04 -5.11 -15.93
CA ALA A 123 5.88 -4.24 -16.76
C ALA A 123 7.27 -4.03 -16.14
N GLY A 124 7.35 -3.92 -14.80
CA GLY A 124 8.62 -3.81 -14.07
C GLY A 124 9.47 -5.08 -14.13
N GLU A 125 8.85 -6.26 -14.11
CA GLU A 125 9.53 -7.55 -14.24
C GLU A 125 10.19 -7.74 -15.62
N ALA A 126 9.60 -7.18 -16.69
CA ALA A 126 10.14 -7.27 -18.05
C ALA A 126 11.33 -6.34 -18.32
N ALA A 127 11.59 -5.38 -17.43
CA ALA A 127 12.63 -4.36 -17.58
C ALA A 127 13.87 -4.59 -16.70
N ALA A 128 13.86 -5.63 -15.85
CA ALA A 128 14.94 -6.01 -14.94
C ALA A 128 15.71 -7.24 -15.48
#